data_AF-A0A662VYF5-F1
#
_entry.id   AF-A0A662VYF5-F1
#
_cell.length_a   1.000
_cell.length_b   1.000
_cell.length_c   1.000
_cell.angle_alpha   90.00
_cell.angle_beta   90.00
_cell.angle_gamma   90.00
#
_symmetry.space_group_name_H-M   'P 1'
#
loop_
_entity.id
_entity.type
_entity.pdbx_description
1 polymer ?
#
loop_
_entity_poly.entity_id
_entity_poly.type
_entity_poly.pdbx_seq_one_letter_code
_entity_poly.pdbx_strand_id
1 'polypeptide(L)'
;MNVLVVLHRNVDLDAIISAYIFYLRGDIRSIDAVITENRLECFLKVFNVGKIYVLDMPLKPEIKELAERHGVEIEHYDHHDGSAPSTAQILYEKFKDQLPEWVKYLVELANFSDTGQILRLPAPVKYFHLTGYINALRTGGKTDDEIIAYVFPILDDYGAMLQKLVEAEKLVEDIEIYEVGGEKKLKVAIVENKPHTVNQILFEHKNVDFIIFKDGNNLGVTRNALIDQPDLNKLRPHLKKMFEEKGKPEEFEEWFFHPAGFLVARGTRKHPAKTPSVLNPYDLLTLLAKL
;
A
#
# COMPACT_ATOMS: atom_id res chain seq x y z
N MET A 1 1.42 32.52 16.59
CA MET A 1 0.39 32.83 15.58
C MET A 1 -0.19 31.51 15.11
N ASN A 2 -1.48 31.48 14.82
CA ASN A 2 -2.15 30.27 14.34
C ASN A 2 -1.89 30.08 12.85
N VAL A 3 -1.88 28.82 12.42
CA VAL A 3 -1.80 28.41 11.02
C VAL A 3 -3.14 27.75 10.70
N LEU A 4 -3.73 28.08 9.54
CA LEU A 4 -4.94 27.42 9.05
C LEU A 4 -4.67 26.73 7.72
N VAL A 5 -5.39 25.63 7.48
CA VAL A 5 -5.52 25.01 6.17
C VAL A 5 -6.92 25.33 5.64
N VAL A 6 -7.00 25.86 4.43
CA VAL A 6 -8.23 26.32 3.79
C VAL A 6 -8.50 25.47 2.56
N LEU A 7 -9.64 24.78 2.56
CA LEU A 7 -10.09 23.88 1.51
C LEU A 7 -11.28 24.47 0.74
N HIS A 8 -11.58 23.92 -0.43
CA HIS A 8 -12.82 24.20 -1.14
C HIS A 8 -14.05 23.64 -0.41
N ARG A 9 -15.25 24.08 -0.83
CA ARG A 9 -16.52 23.49 -0.38
C ARG A 9 -16.80 22.18 -1.09
N ASN A 10 -17.58 21.30 -0.46
CA ASN A 10 -17.81 19.92 -0.90
C ASN A 10 -16.51 19.12 -0.94
N VAL A 11 -15.78 19.15 0.17
CA VAL A 11 -14.44 18.54 0.30
C VAL A 11 -14.41 17.11 -0.21
N ASP A 12 -13.46 16.80 -1.08
CA ASP A 12 -13.24 15.44 -1.55
C ASP A 12 -12.03 14.82 -0.87
N LEU A 13 -11.59 13.68 -1.40
CA LEU A 13 -10.53 12.92 -0.78
C LEU A 13 -9.15 13.57 -0.97
N ASP A 14 -8.90 14.26 -2.08
CA ASP A 14 -7.63 14.94 -2.31
C ASP A 14 -7.48 16.12 -1.34
N ALA A 15 -8.50 16.98 -1.23
CA ALA A 15 -8.50 18.08 -0.28
C ALA A 15 -8.25 17.62 1.17
N ILE A 16 -8.90 16.52 1.58
CA ILE A 16 -8.75 15.96 2.94
C ILE A 16 -7.34 15.39 3.15
N ILE A 17 -6.81 14.60 2.21
CA ILE A 17 -5.47 14.02 2.32
C ILE A 17 -4.40 15.11 2.28
N SER A 18 -4.58 16.13 1.43
CA SER A 18 -3.73 17.31 1.35
C SER A 18 -3.67 18.07 2.67
N ALA A 19 -4.81 18.28 3.34
CA ALA A 19 -4.83 18.87 4.68
C ALA A 19 -4.16 17.97 5.74
N TYR A 20 -4.39 16.66 5.64
CA TYR A 20 -3.80 15.68 6.56
C TYR A 20 -2.27 15.63 6.47
N ILE A 21 -1.68 15.89 5.30
CA ILE A 21 -0.22 16.05 5.14
C ILE A 21 0.32 17.18 6.03
N PHE A 22 -0.35 18.32 6.13
CA PHE A 22 0.07 19.41 7.02
C PHE A 22 -0.11 19.07 8.50
N TYR A 23 -1.11 18.25 8.84
CA TYR A 23 -1.26 17.71 10.18
C TYR A 23 -0.08 16.78 10.54
N LEU A 24 0.29 15.86 9.65
CA LEU A 24 1.42 14.94 9.87
C LEU A 24 2.77 15.66 9.97
N ARG A 25 2.97 16.75 9.24
CA ARG A 25 4.18 17.59 9.32
C ARG A 25 4.25 18.43 10.60
N GLY A 26 3.15 18.55 11.34
CA GLY A 26 3.05 19.36 12.55
C GLY A 26 2.88 20.85 12.29
N ASP A 27 2.61 21.27 11.04
CA ASP A 27 2.27 22.65 10.69
C ASP A 27 0.96 23.10 11.38
N ILE A 28 0.00 22.17 11.49
CA ILE A 28 -1.23 22.34 12.26
C ILE A 28 -1.30 21.32 13.41
N ARG A 29 -1.84 21.75 14.56
CA ARG A 29 -1.88 20.92 15.79
C ARG A 29 -3.21 20.23 16.04
N SER A 30 -4.27 20.71 15.39
CA SER A 30 -5.62 20.19 15.53
C SER A 30 -6.30 20.23 14.18
N ILE A 31 -7.21 19.29 13.98
CA ILE A 31 -8.14 19.28 12.86
C ILE A 31 -9.00 20.55 12.78
N ASP A 32 -9.23 21.22 13.92
CA ASP A 32 -9.98 22.49 13.95
C ASP A 32 -9.29 23.64 13.19
N ALA A 33 -8.01 23.46 12.83
CA ALA A 33 -7.28 24.38 11.98
C ALA A 33 -7.56 24.16 10.48
N VAL A 34 -8.26 23.09 10.11
CA VAL A 34 -8.70 22.80 8.75
C VAL A 34 -10.12 23.35 8.59
N ILE A 35 -10.30 24.28 7.66
CA ILE A 35 -11.57 24.95 7.42
C ILE A 35 -11.87 25.00 5.92
N THR A 36 -13.13 25.20 5.58
CA THR A 36 -13.54 25.54 4.21
C THR A 36 -13.46 27.04 3.96
N GLU A 37 -13.28 27.42 2.70
CA GLU A 37 -13.14 28.82 2.24
C GLU A 37 -14.22 29.77 2.77
N ASN A 38 -15.47 29.32 2.92
CA ASN A 38 -16.58 30.16 3.39
C ASN A 38 -16.51 30.47 4.89
N ARG A 39 -15.62 29.82 5.64
CA ARG A 39 -15.38 30.09 7.06
C ARG A 39 -14.17 30.99 7.30
N LEU A 40 -13.34 31.23 6.28
CA LEU A 40 -12.06 31.93 6.41
C LEU A 40 -12.22 33.31 7.06
N GLU A 41 -13.13 34.14 6.57
CA GLU A 41 -13.34 35.49 7.12
C GLU A 41 -13.70 35.47 8.61
N CYS A 42 -14.55 34.52 9.03
CA CYS A 42 -14.91 34.37 10.43
C CYS A 42 -13.69 34.02 11.30
N PHE A 43 -12.86 33.09 10.82
CA PHE A 43 -11.65 32.68 11.55
C PHE A 43 -10.61 33.79 11.63
N LEU A 44 -10.38 34.54 10.55
CA LEU A 44 -9.43 35.66 10.54
C LEU A 44 -9.86 36.81 11.46
N LYS A 45 -11.15 36.96 11.74
CA LYS A 45 -11.68 37.96 12.70
C LYS A 45 -11.52 37.53 14.16
N VAL A 46 -11.59 36.23 14.43
CA VAL A 46 -11.63 35.70 15.80
C VAL A 46 -10.25 35.26 16.28
N PHE A 47 -9.43 34.72 15.39
CA PHE A 47 -8.15 34.11 15.72
C PHE A 47 -6.98 34.93 15.18
N ASN A 48 -5.89 34.97 15.95
CA ASN A 48 -4.63 35.57 15.51
C ASN A 48 -3.89 34.60 14.56
N VAL A 49 -4.32 34.59 13.30
CA VAL A 49 -3.76 33.76 12.23
C VAL A 49 -2.59 34.50 11.59
N GLY A 50 -1.44 33.84 11.47
CA GLY A 50 -0.25 34.40 10.81
C GLY A 50 -0.04 33.88 9.40
N LYS A 51 -0.54 32.67 9.11
CA LYS A 51 -0.37 32.00 7.82
C LYS A 51 -1.57 31.12 7.48
N ILE A 52 -1.93 31.07 6.21
CA ILE A 52 -2.89 30.11 5.66
C ILE A 52 -2.25 29.28 4.54
N TYR A 53 -2.59 28.00 4.51
CA TYR A 53 -2.35 27.11 3.39
C TYR A 53 -3.65 26.95 2.62
N VAL A 54 -3.68 27.39 1.35
CA VAL A 54 -4.85 27.23 0.48
C VAL A 54 -4.60 26.01 -0.40
N LEU A 55 -5.45 24.98 -0.26
CA LEU A 55 -5.24 23.69 -0.92
C LEU A 55 -6.40 23.34 -1.84
N ASP A 56 -6.06 22.69 -2.95
CA ASP A 56 -6.98 22.01 -3.85
C ASP A 56 -8.11 22.90 -4.39
N MET A 57 -7.75 24.13 -4.71
CA MET A 57 -8.61 25.05 -5.43
C MET A 57 -7.80 26.17 -6.07
N PRO A 58 -8.30 26.76 -7.18
CA PRO A 58 -7.75 28.00 -7.69
C PRO A 58 -7.76 29.10 -6.63
N LEU A 59 -6.66 29.84 -6.51
CA LEU A 59 -6.55 30.92 -5.52
C LEU A 59 -7.45 32.10 -5.89
N LYS A 60 -8.60 32.20 -5.21
CA LYS A 60 -9.62 33.22 -5.45
C LYS A 60 -9.16 34.62 -5.02
N PRO A 61 -9.49 35.69 -5.77
CA PRO A 61 -9.15 37.06 -5.39
C PRO A 61 -9.62 37.44 -3.98
N GLU A 62 -10.82 37.00 -3.58
CA GLU A 62 -11.40 37.31 -2.28
C GLU A 62 -10.58 36.75 -1.12
N ILE A 63 -9.95 35.58 -1.31
CA ILE A 63 -9.05 34.98 -0.31
C ILE A 63 -7.78 35.82 -0.18
N LYS A 64 -7.22 36.30 -1.30
CA LYS A 64 -6.04 37.18 -1.30
C LYS A 64 -6.33 38.49 -0.57
N GLU A 65 -7.43 39.15 -0.91
CA GLU A 65 -7.84 40.40 -0.28
C GLU A 65 -8.09 40.26 1.22
N LEU A 66 -8.69 39.14 1.65
CA LEU A 66 -8.90 38.85 3.07
C LEU A 66 -7.58 38.64 3.81
N ALA A 67 -6.66 37.87 3.24
CA ALA A 67 -5.36 37.63 3.86
C ALA A 67 -4.53 38.93 3.96
N GLU A 68 -4.48 39.73 2.90
CA GLU A 68 -3.80 41.04 2.89
C GLU A 68 -4.38 41.98 3.95
N ARG A 69 -5.71 42.09 4.05
CA ARG A 69 -6.40 42.93 5.04
C ARG A 69 -6.06 42.54 6.48
N HIS A 70 -5.83 41.26 6.73
CA HIS A 70 -5.52 40.73 8.06
C HIS A 70 -4.01 40.52 8.30
N GLY A 71 -3.15 40.87 7.33
CA GLY A 71 -1.69 40.71 7.44
C GLY A 71 -1.25 39.23 7.51
N VAL A 72 -1.93 38.35 6.79
CA VAL A 72 -1.74 36.90 6.82
C VAL A 72 -0.96 36.44 5.60
N GLU A 73 0.07 35.60 5.81
CA GLU A 73 0.82 34.97 4.72
C GLU A 73 -0.02 33.89 4.03
N ILE A 74 0.03 33.82 2.69
CA ILE A 74 -0.60 32.75 1.92
C ILE A 74 0.47 31.85 1.31
N GLU A 75 0.30 30.55 1.48
CA GLU A 75 0.97 29.56 0.65
C GLU A 75 -0.10 28.70 -0.04
N HIS A 76 0.03 28.50 -1.36
CA HIS A 76 -1.02 27.94 -2.20
C HIS A 76 -0.52 26.72 -2.97
N TYR A 77 -1.33 25.67 -2.98
CA TYR A 77 -1.07 24.41 -3.66
C TYR A 77 -2.33 23.95 -4.36
N ASP A 78 -2.21 23.72 -5.66
CA ASP A 78 -3.34 23.42 -6.52
C ASP A 78 -2.87 22.68 -7.77
N HIS A 79 -3.63 21.67 -8.19
CA HIS A 79 -3.32 20.85 -9.36
C HIS A 79 -4.21 21.17 -10.57
N HIS A 80 -5.17 22.09 -10.46
CA HIS A 80 -6.21 22.33 -11.48
C HIS A 80 -5.65 22.82 -12.84
N ASP A 81 -4.37 23.18 -12.91
CA ASP A 81 -3.64 23.48 -14.15
C ASP A 81 -3.12 22.23 -14.88
N GLY A 82 -3.30 21.03 -14.30
CA GLY A 82 -2.82 19.75 -14.81
C GLY A 82 -1.35 19.47 -14.50
N SER A 83 -0.71 20.24 -13.62
CA SER A 83 0.70 20.07 -13.24
C SER A 83 0.99 18.78 -12.48
N ALA A 84 -0.01 18.21 -11.82
CA ALA A 84 0.08 16.96 -11.07
C ALA A 84 -1.25 16.18 -11.10
N PRO A 85 -1.23 14.87 -10.77
CA PRO A 85 -2.45 14.06 -10.67
C PRO A 85 -3.39 14.45 -9.52
N SER A 86 -2.87 15.07 -8.45
CA SER A 86 -3.62 15.56 -7.29
C SER A 86 -2.79 16.63 -6.55
N THR A 87 -3.43 17.40 -5.67
CA THR A 87 -2.76 18.35 -4.76
C THR A 87 -1.91 17.60 -3.74
N ALA A 88 -2.36 16.43 -3.27
CA ALA A 88 -1.60 15.57 -2.37
C ALA A 88 -0.26 15.14 -3.00
N GLN A 89 -0.21 14.89 -4.31
CA GLN A 89 1.03 14.57 -5.01
C GLN A 89 2.02 15.73 -5.03
N ILE A 90 1.55 16.96 -5.25
CA ILE A 90 2.39 18.17 -5.19
C ILE A 90 3.03 18.29 -3.81
N LEU A 91 2.20 18.14 -2.77
CA LEU A 91 2.65 18.23 -1.37
C LEU A 91 3.62 17.10 -1.01
N TYR A 92 3.36 15.88 -1.46
CA TYR A 92 4.24 14.74 -1.21
C TYR A 92 5.62 14.94 -1.85
N GLU A 93 5.71 15.34 -3.11
CA GLU A 93 7.02 15.58 -3.73
C GLU A 93 7.80 16.70 -3.03
N LYS A 94 7.11 17.73 -2.54
CA LYS A 94 7.73 18.83 -1.79
C LYS A 94 8.19 18.42 -0.39
N PHE A 95 7.46 17.51 0.27
CA PHE A 95 7.62 17.25 1.70
C PHE A 95 7.93 15.80 2.09
N LYS A 96 8.13 14.88 1.15
CA LYS A 96 8.35 13.44 1.41
C LYS A 96 9.42 13.15 2.47
N ASP A 97 10.49 13.93 2.52
CA ASP A 97 11.58 13.74 3.50
C ASP A 97 11.19 14.15 4.93
N GLN A 98 10.07 14.87 5.09
CA GLN A 98 9.49 15.29 6.38
C GLN A 98 8.27 14.44 6.76
N LEU A 99 7.88 13.49 5.92
CA LEU A 99 6.68 12.70 6.06
C LEU A 99 7.02 11.24 6.38
N PRO A 100 6.16 10.53 7.15
CA PRO A 100 6.26 9.10 7.23
C PRO A 100 6.18 8.45 5.83
N GLU A 101 7.03 7.46 5.56
CA GLU A 101 7.12 6.82 4.24
C GLU A 101 5.78 6.27 3.74
N TRP A 102 4.92 5.82 4.67
CA TRP A 102 3.60 5.26 4.34
C TRP A 102 2.62 6.28 3.76
N VAL A 103 2.88 7.57 3.87
CA VAL A 103 2.03 8.63 3.28
C VAL A 103 1.94 8.49 1.76
N LYS A 104 2.94 7.85 1.11
CA LYS A 104 2.93 7.53 -0.32
C LYS A 104 1.64 6.81 -0.77
N TYR A 105 1.04 5.98 0.08
CA TYR A 105 -0.18 5.25 -0.24
C TYR A 105 -1.45 6.11 -0.14
N LEU A 106 -1.50 7.08 0.78
CA LEU A 106 -2.61 8.03 0.81
C LEU A 106 -2.56 8.95 -0.40
N VAL A 107 -1.38 9.38 -0.81
CA VAL A 107 -1.18 10.19 -2.02
C VAL A 107 -1.63 9.43 -3.26
N GLU A 108 -1.31 8.13 -3.36
CA GLU A 108 -1.80 7.30 -4.46
C GLU A 108 -3.33 7.17 -4.47
N LEU A 109 -3.98 7.16 -3.29
CA LEU A 109 -5.42 7.16 -3.17
C LEU A 109 -6.05 8.49 -3.62
N ALA A 110 -5.43 9.63 -3.29
CA ALA A 110 -5.84 10.95 -3.79
C ALA A 110 -5.71 11.00 -5.32
N ASN A 111 -4.56 10.61 -5.87
CA ASN A 111 -4.33 10.51 -7.32
C ASN A 111 -5.40 9.68 -8.02
N PHE A 112 -5.79 8.54 -7.44
CA PHE A 112 -6.86 7.71 -7.98
C PHE A 112 -8.22 8.41 -7.97
N SER A 113 -8.54 9.10 -6.86
CA SER A 113 -9.80 9.83 -6.70
C SER A 113 -9.99 10.88 -7.80
N ASP A 114 -8.94 11.64 -8.13
CA ASP A 114 -9.05 12.76 -9.07
C ASP A 114 -8.90 12.33 -10.53
N THR A 115 -8.04 11.35 -10.80
CA THR A 115 -7.75 10.94 -12.18
C THR A 115 -8.59 9.76 -12.67
N GLY A 116 -9.20 8.98 -11.78
CA GLY A 116 -9.89 7.74 -12.12
C GLY A 116 -8.97 6.66 -12.73
N GLN A 117 -7.65 6.80 -12.59
CA GLN A 117 -6.66 5.84 -13.09
C GLN A 117 -6.73 4.50 -12.34
N ILE A 118 -5.85 3.53 -12.66
CA ILE A 118 -5.84 2.25 -11.96
C ILE A 118 -5.25 2.44 -10.56
N LEU A 119 -6.05 2.18 -9.51
CA LEU A 119 -5.58 2.10 -8.13
C LEU A 119 -4.54 0.97 -8.00
N ARG A 120 -3.30 1.27 -7.61
CA ARG A 120 -2.23 0.26 -7.43
C ARG A 120 -1.95 0.01 -5.94
N LEU A 121 -3.00 0.09 -5.13
CA LEU A 121 -2.93 -0.18 -3.70
C LEU A 121 -3.02 -1.70 -3.39
N PRO A 122 -2.15 -2.25 -2.52
CA PRO A 122 -2.15 -3.68 -2.17
C PRO A 122 -3.30 -4.09 -1.23
N ALA A 123 -3.52 -5.40 -1.00
CA ALA A 123 -4.79 -5.91 -0.46
C ALA A 123 -5.23 -5.42 0.94
N PRO A 124 -4.36 -4.99 1.88
CA PRO A 124 -4.83 -4.32 3.11
C PRO A 124 -5.51 -2.98 2.81
N VAL A 125 -5.16 -2.37 1.68
CA VAL A 125 -5.61 -1.06 1.24
C VAL A 125 -6.77 -1.16 0.22
N LYS A 126 -7.15 -2.37 -0.18
CA LYS A 126 -8.29 -2.63 -1.08
C LYS A 126 -9.67 -2.46 -0.42
N TYR A 127 -9.74 -1.99 0.81
CA TYR A 127 -10.99 -1.70 1.52
C TYR A 127 -11.29 -0.21 1.70
N PHE A 128 -10.52 0.68 1.06
CA PHE A 128 -10.73 2.12 1.17
C PHE A 128 -11.74 2.61 0.14
N HIS A 129 -13.02 2.57 0.51
CA HIS A 129 -14.04 3.37 -0.15
C HIS A 129 -14.19 4.72 0.56
N LEU A 130 -13.09 5.41 0.90
CA LEU A 130 -13.17 6.71 1.59
C LEU A 130 -13.95 7.74 0.77
N THR A 131 -13.77 7.78 -0.55
CA THR A 131 -14.61 8.60 -1.43
C THR A 131 -16.09 8.22 -1.32
N GLY A 132 -16.41 6.93 -1.27
CA GLY A 132 -17.77 6.43 -1.06
C GLY A 132 -18.34 6.80 0.31
N TYR A 133 -17.52 6.74 1.35
CA TYR A 133 -17.88 7.11 2.71
C TYR A 133 -18.09 8.63 2.86
N ILE A 134 -17.21 9.45 2.29
CA ILE A 134 -17.37 10.91 2.19
C ILE A 134 -18.71 11.25 1.51
N ASN A 135 -19.00 10.59 0.38
CA ASN A 135 -20.26 10.77 -0.32
C ASN A 135 -21.47 10.32 0.53
N ALA A 136 -21.37 9.21 1.25
CA ALA A 136 -22.43 8.74 2.15
C ALA A 136 -22.69 9.72 3.31
N LEU A 137 -21.63 10.25 3.94
CA LEU A 137 -21.75 11.27 4.98
C LEU A 137 -22.44 12.53 4.45
N ARG A 138 -22.02 12.99 3.26
CA ARG A 138 -22.63 14.15 2.60
C ARG A 138 -24.11 13.92 2.29
N THR A 139 -24.46 12.78 1.70
CA THR A 139 -25.87 12.41 1.45
C THR A 139 -26.67 12.30 2.74
N GLY A 140 -26.04 11.90 3.85
CA GLY A 140 -26.62 11.90 5.18
C GLY A 140 -26.79 13.30 5.81
N GLY A 141 -26.44 14.38 5.12
CA GLY A 141 -26.61 15.75 5.59
C GLY A 141 -25.46 16.29 6.44
N LYS A 142 -24.29 15.63 6.45
CA LYS A 142 -23.10 16.11 7.15
C LYS A 142 -22.47 17.31 6.44
N THR A 143 -22.00 18.26 7.22
CA THR A 143 -21.23 19.42 6.72
C THR A 143 -19.80 19.02 6.39
N ASP A 144 -19.10 19.84 5.58
CA ASP A 144 -17.68 19.59 5.24
C ASP A 144 -16.79 19.50 6.49
N ASP A 145 -17.03 20.34 7.50
CA ASP A 145 -16.32 20.31 8.78
C ASP A 145 -16.54 18.99 9.53
N GLU A 146 -17.78 18.50 9.57
CA GLU A 146 -18.10 17.19 10.15
C GLU A 146 -17.44 16.06 9.36
N ILE A 147 -17.46 16.12 8.02
CA ILE A 147 -16.84 15.11 7.15
C ILE A 147 -15.34 15.04 7.44
N ILE A 148 -14.64 16.17 7.46
CA ILE A 148 -13.22 16.26 7.84
C ILE A 148 -13.01 15.61 9.21
N ALA A 149 -13.82 15.96 10.21
CA ALA A 149 -13.77 15.41 11.56
C ALA A 149 -14.02 13.89 11.67
N TYR A 150 -14.82 13.32 10.77
CA TYR A 150 -15.01 11.87 10.70
C TYR A 150 -13.86 11.16 9.97
N VAL A 151 -13.28 11.79 8.94
CA VAL A 151 -12.29 11.13 8.07
C VAL A 151 -10.88 11.17 8.66
N PHE A 152 -10.47 12.26 9.31
CA PHE A 152 -9.12 12.39 9.88
C PHE A 152 -8.74 11.25 10.85
N PRO A 153 -9.56 10.90 11.86
CA PRO A 153 -9.25 9.79 12.76
C PRO A 153 -9.15 8.44 12.02
N ILE A 154 -9.92 8.26 10.96
CA ILE A 154 -9.83 7.07 10.10
C ILE A 154 -8.46 7.03 9.40
N LEU A 155 -7.96 8.17 8.92
CA LEU A 155 -6.62 8.26 8.33
C LEU A 155 -5.51 7.99 9.36
N ASP A 156 -5.66 8.40 10.63
CA ASP A 156 -4.73 8.08 11.72
C ASP A 156 -4.65 6.56 11.94
N ASP A 157 -5.80 5.89 12.07
CA ASP A 157 -5.88 4.43 12.26
C ASP A 157 -5.25 3.68 11.07
N TYR A 158 -5.49 4.18 9.86
CA TYR A 158 -4.88 3.63 8.66
C TYR A 158 -3.38 3.87 8.60
N GLY A 159 -2.86 4.98 9.12
CA GLY A 159 -1.43 5.23 9.22
C GLY A 159 -0.68 4.08 9.91
N ALA A 160 -1.23 3.53 10.99
CA ALA A 160 -0.63 2.39 11.69
C ALA A 160 -0.61 1.10 10.84
N MET A 161 -1.66 0.87 10.05
CA MET A 161 -1.71 -0.27 9.12
C MET A 161 -0.74 -0.09 7.96
N LEU A 162 -0.69 1.11 7.37
CA LEU A 162 0.18 1.43 6.24
C LEU A 162 1.66 1.44 6.66
N GLN A 163 1.97 1.82 7.90
CA GLN A 163 3.32 1.70 8.46
C GLN A 163 3.78 0.23 8.49
N LYS A 164 2.93 -0.70 8.93
CA LYS A 164 3.25 -2.15 8.89
C LYS A 164 3.46 -2.67 7.47
N LEU A 165 2.76 -2.09 6.50
CA LEU A 165 2.94 -2.42 5.09
C LEU A 165 4.34 -2.01 4.61
N VAL A 166 4.76 -0.77 4.89
CA VAL A 166 6.11 -0.28 4.58
C VAL A 166 7.18 -1.17 5.20
N GLU A 167 7.03 -1.50 6.49
CA GLU A 167 7.97 -2.38 7.20
C GLU A 167 8.07 -3.75 6.54
N ALA A 168 6.94 -4.28 6.09
CA ALA A 168 6.90 -5.59 5.50
C ALA A 168 7.39 -5.58 4.03
N GLU A 169 7.26 -4.47 3.30
CA GLU A 169 7.91 -4.28 1.99
C GLU A 169 9.44 -4.34 2.10
N LYS A 170 10.02 -3.78 3.16
CA LYS A 170 11.47 -3.85 3.42
C LYS A 170 11.96 -5.28 3.63
N LEU A 171 11.10 -6.19 4.08
CA LEU A 171 11.44 -7.61 4.25
C LEU A 171 11.59 -8.37 2.93
N VAL A 172 11.11 -7.80 1.82
CA VAL A 172 11.12 -8.44 0.49
C VAL A 172 12.10 -7.79 -0.49
N GLU A 173 12.80 -6.73 -0.10
CA GLU A 173 13.75 -6.02 -0.98
C GLU A 173 14.95 -6.88 -1.36
N ASP A 174 15.38 -7.78 -0.47
CA ASP A 174 16.50 -8.70 -0.66
C ASP A 174 16.09 -10.05 -1.29
N ILE A 175 14.80 -10.23 -1.60
CA ILE A 175 14.28 -11.50 -2.12
C ILE A 175 14.44 -11.54 -3.63
N GLU A 176 15.19 -12.53 -4.10
CA GLU A 176 15.40 -12.77 -5.52
C GLU A 176 14.13 -13.34 -6.17
N ILE A 177 13.72 -12.71 -7.27
CA ILE A 177 12.59 -13.14 -8.10
C ILE A 177 13.13 -13.58 -9.45
N TYR A 178 12.83 -14.82 -9.80
CA TYR A 178 13.25 -15.49 -11.03
C TYR A 178 12.09 -15.56 -12.02
N GLU A 179 12.38 -15.37 -13.30
CA GLU A 179 11.46 -15.72 -14.39
C GLU A 179 11.88 -17.05 -15.00
N VAL A 180 11.02 -18.07 -14.93
CA VAL A 180 11.30 -19.42 -15.44
C VAL A 180 10.19 -19.92 -16.34
N GLY A 181 10.46 -20.96 -17.15
CA GLY A 181 9.49 -21.53 -18.09
C GLY A 181 9.71 -21.08 -19.53
N GLY A 182 8.96 -21.69 -20.46
CA GLY A 182 9.04 -21.45 -21.91
C GLY A 182 8.17 -20.27 -22.35
N GLU A 183 7.14 -20.54 -23.15
CA GLU A 183 6.23 -19.52 -23.71
C GLU A 183 5.47 -18.73 -22.64
N LYS A 184 5.13 -19.37 -21.51
CA LYS A 184 4.57 -18.71 -20.33
C LYS A 184 5.64 -18.61 -19.25
N LYS A 185 6.20 -17.41 -19.08
CA LYS A 185 7.13 -17.12 -17.98
C LYS A 185 6.38 -17.11 -16.64
N LEU A 186 6.87 -17.89 -15.69
CA LEU A 186 6.43 -17.94 -14.30
C LEU A 186 7.39 -17.10 -13.45
N LYS A 187 6.84 -16.23 -12.60
CA LYS A 187 7.59 -15.47 -11.60
C LYS A 187 7.69 -16.28 -10.31
N VAL A 188 8.90 -16.57 -9.87
CA VAL A 188 9.17 -17.43 -8.71
C VAL A 188 10.07 -16.70 -7.74
N ALA A 189 9.64 -16.54 -6.50
CA ALA A 189 10.48 -16.01 -5.42
C ALA A 189 11.08 -17.16 -4.59
N ILE A 190 12.34 -17.02 -4.19
CA ILE A 190 12.97 -17.92 -3.21
C ILE A 190 13.04 -17.19 -1.86
N VAL A 191 12.42 -17.78 -0.84
CA VAL A 191 12.26 -17.16 0.48
C VAL A 191 12.87 -18.06 1.54
N GLU A 192 13.92 -17.60 2.20
CA GLU A 192 14.62 -18.38 3.22
C GLU A 192 14.48 -17.75 4.61
N ASN A 193 13.88 -18.49 5.56
CA ASN A 193 13.76 -18.12 6.97
C ASN A 193 13.13 -16.74 7.22
N LYS A 194 12.13 -16.36 6.42
CA LYS A 194 11.41 -15.09 6.55
C LYS A 194 10.04 -15.28 7.22
N PRO A 195 9.48 -14.24 7.87
CA PRO A 195 8.12 -14.30 8.40
C PRO A 195 7.08 -14.56 7.30
N HIS A 196 5.98 -15.26 7.62
CA HIS A 196 4.91 -15.57 6.66
C HIS A 196 4.28 -14.32 6.00
N THR A 197 4.35 -13.15 6.64
CA THR A 197 3.87 -11.88 6.08
C THR A 197 4.56 -11.53 4.75
N VAL A 198 5.80 -12.00 4.53
CA VAL A 198 6.51 -11.86 3.26
C VAL A 198 5.77 -12.52 2.09
N ASN A 199 5.13 -13.67 2.32
CA ASN A 199 4.44 -14.39 1.25
C ASN A 199 3.27 -13.59 0.69
N GLN A 200 2.52 -12.92 1.57
CA GLN A 200 1.40 -12.08 1.16
C GLN A 200 1.89 -10.95 0.25
N ILE A 201 2.99 -10.30 0.61
CA ILE A 201 3.54 -9.16 -0.15
C ILE A 201 4.11 -9.62 -1.49
N LEU A 202 4.82 -10.74 -1.51
CA LEU A 202 5.34 -11.29 -2.77
C LEU A 202 4.21 -11.64 -3.73
N PHE A 203 3.14 -12.29 -3.25
CA PHE A 203 2.00 -12.64 -4.09
C PHE A 203 1.17 -11.42 -4.52
N GLU A 204 0.89 -10.48 -3.61
CA GLU A 204 0.00 -9.37 -3.89
C GLU A 204 0.70 -8.16 -4.53
N HIS A 205 1.96 -7.86 -4.16
CA HIS A 205 2.68 -6.66 -4.62
C HIS A 205 3.67 -6.98 -5.73
N LYS A 206 4.43 -8.07 -5.59
CA LYS A 206 5.41 -8.46 -6.61
C LYS A 206 4.80 -9.34 -7.70
N ASN A 207 3.53 -9.73 -7.54
CA ASN A 207 2.77 -10.57 -8.44
C ASN A 207 3.57 -11.82 -8.84
N VAL A 208 4.19 -12.47 -7.86
CA VAL A 208 4.88 -13.75 -8.10
C VAL A 208 3.83 -14.84 -8.27
N ASP A 209 4.10 -15.78 -9.16
CA ASP A 209 3.24 -16.93 -9.42
C ASP A 209 3.45 -18.01 -8.35
N PHE A 210 4.71 -18.18 -7.91
CA PHE A 210 5.10 -19.19 -6.94
C PHE A 210 6.11 -18.63 -5.92
N ILE A 211 6.07 -19.20 -4.72
CA ILE A 211 7.08 -19.00 -3.68
C ILE A 211 7.68 -20.35 -3.34
N ILE A 212 9.01 -20.46 -3.50
CA ILE A 212 9.80 -21.54 -2.95
C ILE A 212 10.25 -21.10 -1.56
N PHE A 213 9.83 -21.80 -0.52
CA PHE A 213 10.19 -21.47 0.87
C PHE A 213 11.19 -22.47 1.43
N LYS A 214 12.14 -21.96 2.24
CA LYS A 214 13.12 -22.75 2.99
C LYS A 214 13.22 -22.23 4.42
N ASP A 215 12.57 -22.94 5.34
CA ASP A 215 12.50 -22.55 6.76
C ASP A 215 13.08 -23.67 7.63
N GLY A 216 14.35 -23.51 8.01
CA GLY A 216 15.13 -24.57 8.64
C GLY A 216 15.16 -25.84 7.78
N ASN A 217 14.55 -26.93 8.27
CA ASN A 217 14.46 -28.19 7.54
C ASN A 217 13.29 -28.26 6.55
N ASN A 218 12.32 -27.34 6.65
CA ASN A 218 11.17 -27.32 5.75
C ASN A 218 11.58 -26.78 4.39
N LEU A 219 11.06 -27.39 3.33
CA LEU A 219 11.27 -26.95 1.96
C LEU A 219 9.99 -27.20 1.16
N GLY A 220 9.56 -26.23 0.35
CA GLY A 220 8.40 -26.45 -0.52
C GLY A 220 8.13 -25.32 -1.48
N VAL A 221 7.09 -25.50 -2.29
CA VAL A 221 6.57 -24.53 -3.24
C VAL A 221 5.10 -24.30 -2.95
N THR A 222 4.71 -23.03 -2.85
CA THR A 222 3.31 -22.62 -2.79
C THR A 222 2.96 -21.73 -3.98
N ARG A 223 1.76 -21.90 -4.51
CA ARG A 223 1.22 -21.17 -5.66
C ARG A 223 0.39 -19.97 -5.20
N ASN A 224 0.46 -18.88 -5.95
CA ASN A 224 -0.42 -17.74 -5.79
C ASN A 224 -1.89 -18.16 -5.97
N ALA A 225 -2.77 -17.74 -5.06
CA ALA A 225 -4.20 -18.03 -5.14
C ALA A 225 -4.89 -17.36 -6.34
N LEU A 226 -4.26 -16.33 -6.94
CA LEU A 226 -4.76 -15.62 -8.11
C LEU A 226 -4.53 -16.36 -9.44
N ILE A 227 -3.79 -17.48 -9.43
CA ILE A 227 -3.55 -18.29 -10.62
C ILE A 227 -4.01 -19.73 -10.39
N ASP A 228 -4.61 -20.31 -11.43
CA ASP A 228 -5.11 -21.69 -11.39
C ASP A 228 -4.13 -22.72 -12.00
N GLN A 229 -3.07 -22.25 -12.65
CA GLN A 229 -2.08 -23.09 -13.32
C GLN A 229 -0.67 -22.49 -13.26
N PRO A 230 0.38 -23.32 -13.29
CA PRO A 230 0.32 -24.79 -13.30
C PRO A 230 -0.14 -25.43 -11.98
N ASP A 231 -0.68 -26.65 -12.07
CA ASP A 231 -0.94 -27.52 -10.93
C ASP A 231 0.38 -28.13 -10.43
N LEU A 232 0.75 -27.87 -9.16
CA LEU A 232 2.00 -28.37 -8.58
C LEU A 232 2.04 -29.90 -8.44
N ASN A 233 0.91 -30.61 -8.51
CA ASN A 233 0.90 -32.07 -8.58
C ASN A 233 1.64 -32.59 -9.82
N LYS A 234 1.75 -31.78 -10.89
CA LYS A 234 2.57 -32.10 -12.08
C LYS A 234 4.05 -32.22 -11.76
N LEU A 235 4.53 -31.67 -10.64
CA LEU A 235 5.92 -31.85 -10.18
C LEU A 235 6.21 -33.26 -9.69
N ARG A 236 5.19 -34.05 -9.32
CA ARG A 236 5.34 -35.37 -8.70
C ARG A 236 6.29 -36.32 -9.46
N PRO A 237 6.11 -36.60 -10.76
CA PRO A 237 7.04 -37.46 -11.51
C PRO A 237 8.46 -36.87 -11.61
N HIS A 238 8.59 -35.55 -11.72
CA HIS A 238 9.89 -34.89 -11.84
C HIS A 238 10.66 -34.88 -10.51
N LEU A 239 9.97 -34.65 -9.39
CA LEU A 239 10.53 -34.75 -8.06
C LEU A 239 11.00 -36.17 -7.77
N LYS A 240 10.17 -37.18 -8.06
CA LYS A 240 10.54 -38.59 -7.85
C LYS A 240 11.82 -38.95 -8.59
N LYS A 241 11.91 -38.60 -9.88
CA LYS A 241 13.10 -38.81 -10.69
C LYS A 241 14.33 -38.11 -10.12
N MET A 242 14.19 -36.86 -9.65
CA MET A 242 15.30 -36.11 -9.06
C MET A 242 15.79 -36.72 -7.74
N PHE A 243 14.91 -37.29 -6.91
CA PHE A 243 15.30 -38.03 -5.71
C PHE A 243 16.06 -39.32 -6.04
N GLU A 244 15.61 -40.05 -7.07
CA GLU A 244 16.32 -41.23 -7.59
C GLU A 244 17.73 -40.86 -8.07
N GLU A 245 17.87 -39.78 -8.86
CA GLU A 245 19.16 -39.28 -9.37
C GLU A 245 20.10 -38.81 -8.25
N LYS A 246 19.57 -38.24 -7.16
CA LYS A 246 20.36 -37.82 -5.99
C LYS A 246 20.61 -38.95 -4.98
N GLY A 247 20.20 -40.19 -5.27
CA GLY A 247 20.44 -41.35 -4.42
C GLY A 247 19.65 -41.35 -3.10
N LYS A 248 18.51 -40.66 -3.07
CA LYS A 248 17.60 -40.53 -1.91
C LYS A 248 16.13 -40.76 -2.27
N PRO A 249 15.78 -41.86 -2.98
CA PRO A 249 14.41 -42.13 -3.39
C PRO A 249 13.42 -42.23 -2.22
N GLU A 250 13.88 -42.65 -1.04
CA GLU A 250 13.06 -42.78 0.17
C GLU A 250 12.52 -41.44 0.69
N GLU A 251 13.24 -40.33 0.46
CA GLU A 251 12.85 -39.01 0.95
C GLU A 251 11.58 -38.49 0.26
N PHE A 252 11.29 -38.97 -0.96
CA PHE A 252 10.11 -38.58 -1.73
C PHE A 252 8.79 -38.84 -0.98
N GLU A 253 8.72 -39.91 -0.18
CA GLU A 253 7.53 -40.26 0.60
C GLU A 253 7.27 -39.26 1.75
N GLU A 254 8.27 -38.45 2.12
CA GLU A 254 8.14 -37.38 3.11
C GLU A 254 7.53 -36.09 2.52
N TRP A 255 7.35 -36.01 1.20
CA TRP A 255 6.77 -34.86 0.53
C TRP A 255 5.25 -34.93 0.47
N PHE A 256 4.62 -33.88 1.00
CA PHE A 256 3.19 -33.66 0.91
C PHE A 256 2.84 -32.93 -0.39
N PHE A 257 1.82 -33.43 -1.08
CA PHE A 257 1.21 -32.82 -2.25
C PHE A 257 -0.23 -32.47 -1.91
N HIS A 258 -0.57 -31.18 -1.91
CA HIS A 258 -1.94 -30.78 -1.62
C HIS A 258 -2.86 -31.22 -2.78
N PRO A 259 -4.01 -31.86 -2.51
CA PRO A 259 -4.89 -32.38 -3.58
C PRO A 259 -5.31 -31.34 -4.62
N ALA A 260 -5.54 -30.10 -4.19
CA ALA A 260 -5.87 -28.97 -5.07
C ALA A 260 -4.69 -28.36 -5.85
N GLY A 261 -3.47 -28.88 -5.69
CA GLY A 261 -2.34 -28.50 -6.54
C GLY A 261 -1.65 -27.18 -6.22
N PHE A 262 -1.95 -26.54 -5.09
CA PHE A 262 -1.38 -25.23 -4.73
C PHE A 262 -0.17 -25.30 -3.78
N LEU A 263 0.16 -26.47 -3.24
CA LEU A 263 1.27 -26.66 -2.30
C LEU A 263 1.94 -28.02 -2.52
N VAL A 264 3.26 -28.02 -2.62
CA VAL A 264 4.11 -29.22 -2.55
C VAL A 264 5.23 -28.94 -1.56
N ALA A 265 5.34 -29.72 -0.49
CA ALA A 265 6.27 -29.40 0.58
C ALA A 265 6.73 -30.62 1.36
N ARG A 266 7.98 -30.59 1.77
CA ARG A 266 8.52 -31.44 2.84
C ARG A 266 8.63 -30.62 4.10
N GLY A 267 7.70 -30.88 5.01
CA GLY A 267 7.56 -30.16 6.26
C GLY A 267 6.87 -28.80 6.12
N THR A 268 6.17 -28.41 7.17
CA THR A 268 5.52 -27.10 7.32
C THR A 268 5.71 -26.61 8.75
N ARG A 269 5.36 -25.37 9.06
CA ARG A 269 5.39 -24.88 10.44
C ARG A 269 4.54 -25.74 11.41
N LYS A 270 3.44 -26.32 10.94
CA LYS A 270 2.56 -27.19 11.76
C LYS A 270 3.10 -28.62 11.88
N HIS A 271 3.82 -29.09 10.86
CA HIS A 271 4.40 -30.42 10.81
C HIS A 271 5.83 -30.32 10.28
N PRO A 272 6.80 -29.86 11.10
CA PRO A 272 8.14 -29.56 10.62
C PRO A 272 8.91 -30.82 10.25
N ALA A 273 9.69 -30.75 9.17
CA ALA A 273 10.64 -31.80 8.81
C ALA A 273 11.74 -31.88 9.88
N LYS A 274 12.11 -33.10 10.27
CA LYS A 274 13.12 -33.34 11.31
C LYS A 274 14.55 -33.26 10.79
N THR A 275 14.73 -33.49 9.50
CA THR A 275 16.03 -33.56 8.82
C THR A 275 16.03 -32.63 7.61
N PRO A 276 17.19 -32.12 7.17
CA PRO A 276 17.28 -31.36 5.92
C PRO A 276 16.91 -32.25 4.73
N SER A 277 16.47 -31.62 3.64
CA SER A 277 16.22 -32.29 2.37
C SER A 277 17.53 -32.41 1.59
N VAL A 278 17.68 -33.46 0.77
CA VAL A 278 18.74 -33.51 -0.25
C VAL A 278 18.53 -32.45 -1.36
N LEU A 279 17.30 -31.95 -1.50
CA LEU A 279 16.97 -30.86 -2.41
C LEU A 279 17.21 -29.50 -1.76
N ASN A 280 17.61 -28.54 -2.58
CA ASN A 280 17.69 -27.13 -2.23
C ASN A 280 16.63 -26.31 -3.01
N PRO A 281 16.45 -25.01 -2.70
CA PRO A 281 15.47 -24.18 -3.41
C PRO A 281 15.67 -24.10 -4.93
N TYR A 282 16.92 -24.09 -5.40
CA TYR A 282 17.24 -24.01 -6.84
C TYR A 282 16.93 -25.30 -7.61
N ASP A 283 16.97 -26.45 -6.94
CA ASP A 283 16.47 -27.70 -7.50
C ASP A 283 14.97 -27.57 -7.83
N LEU A 284 14.18 -27.02 -6.91
CA LEU A 284 12.74 -26.79 -7.10
C LEU A 284 12.47 -25.73 -8.18
N LEU A 285 13.28 -24.67 -8.25
CA LEU A 285 13.21 -23.67 -9.32
C LEU A 285 13.40 -24.32 -10.69
N THR A 286 14.38 -25.21 -10.81
CA THR A 286 14.66 -25.97 -12.04
C THR A 286 13.50 -26.88 -12.44
N LEU A 287 12.77 -27.42 -11.45
CA LEU A 287 11.57 -28.23 -11.72
C LEU A 287 10.39 -27.38 -12.19
N LEU A 288 10.18 -26.21 -11.58
CA LEU A 288 9.13 -25.26 -12.03
C LEU A 288 9.36 -24.78 -13.46
N ALA A 289 10.62 -24.60 -13.87
CA ALA A 289 10.97 -24.25 -15.26
C ALA A 289 10.53 -25.28 -16.30
N LYS A 290 10.17 -26.50 -15.89
CA LYS A 290 9.71 -27.60 -16.76
C LYS A 290 8.18 -27.72 -16.84
N LEU A 291 7.44 -26.94 -16.05
CA LEU A 291 5.97 -26.89 -16.08
C LEU A 291 5.46 -25.96 -17.18
#